data_AF-A0A380GZA5-F1
#
_entry.id   AF-A0A380GZA5-F1
#
_cell.length_a   1.000
_cell.length_b   1.000
_cell.length_c   1.000
_cell.angle_alpha   90.00
_cell.angle_beta   90.00
_cell.angle_gamma   90.00
#
_symmetry.space_group_name_H-M   'P 1'
#
loop_
_entity.id
_entity.type
_entity.pdbx_description
1 polymer ?
#
loop_
_entity_poly.entity_id
_entity_poly.type
_entity_poly.pdbx_seq_one_letter_code
_entity_poly.pdbx_strand_id
1 'polypeptide(L)'
;MVKSKDFAVSIHGAKGSRPIVYIGGLYVSLKDALKQQLTRHHFVVKNAPSYLGGDLKKNFINRDLKSKGVQLELTTALRKSMFVNENLSHQSRKDKSNWSSPVMYRFSDAIH
;
A
#
# COMPACT_ATOMS: atom_id res chain seq x y z
N MET A 1 -4.30 0.63 -17.99
CA MET A 1 -5.44 1.43 -17.49
C MET A 1 -6.64 0.50 -17.44
N VAL A 2 -7.21 0.25 -16.26
CA VAL A 2 -8.35 -0.67 -16.13
C VAL A 2 -9.62 0.11 -16.48
N LYS A 3 -10.15 -0.10 -17.69
CA LYS A 3 -11.48 0.42 -18.06
C LYS A 3 -12.53 -0.36 -17.25
N SER A 4 -13.51 0.37 -16.70
CA SER A 4 -14.64 -0.06 -15.83
C SER A 4 -14.31 -0.63 -14.43
N LYS A 5 -13.95 0.26 -13.50
CA LYS A 5 -13.91 -0.08 -12.06
C LYS A 5 -14.62 0.97 -11.22
N ASP A 6 -15.23 0.53 -10.11
CA ASP A 6 -15.93 1.41 -9.17
C ASP A 6 -14.98 2.18 -8.24
N PHE A 7 -13.77 1.66 -8.05
CA PHE A 7 -12.70 2.24 -7.23
C PHE A 7 -11.35 1.62 -7.62
N ALA A 8 -10.27 2.20 -7.10
CA ALA A 8 -8.94 1.62 -7.25
C ALA A 8 -8.07 1.88 -6.03
N VAL A 9 -7.15 0.94 -5.80
CA VAL A 9 -6.07 1.05 -4.82
C VAL A 9 -4.75 1.05 -5.59
N SER A 10 -3.94 2.09 -5.44
CA SER A 10 -2.56 2.09 -5.91
C SER A 10 -1.61 1.73 -4.77
N ILE A 11 -0.55 0.97 -5.09
CA ILE A 11 0.51 0.60 -4.14
C ILE A 11 1.82 1.15 -4.66
N HIS A 12 2.45 1.98 -3.84
CA HIS A 12 3.69 2.69 -4.14
C HIS A 12 4.75 2.39 -3.07
N GLY A 13 5.99 2.76 -3.38
CA GLY A 13 7.10 2.69 -2.45
C GLY A 13 7.51 4.06 -1.96
N ALA A 14 7.57 4.25 -0.65
CA ALA A 14 8.10 5.46 -0.01
C ALA A 14 9.48 5.20 0.62
N LYS A 15 10.35 6.22 0.66
CA LYS A 15 11.59 6.14 1.46
C LYS A 15 11.24 6.18 2.95
N GLY A 16 11.85 5.32 3.76
CA GLY A 16 11.65 5.33 5.21
C GLY A 16 12.34 4.15 5.89
N SER A 17 12.87 4.40 7.09
CA SER A 17 13.57 3.40 7.93
C SER A 17 12.67 2.69 8.95
N ARG A 18 11.41 3.12 9.08
CA ARG A 18 10.41 2.50 9.95
C ARG A 18 9.34 1.79 9.11
N PRO A 19 8.86 0.60 9.52
CA PRO A 19 7.85 -0.15 8.76
C PRO A 19 6.47 0.49 8.91
N ILE A 20 6.16 1.44 8.03
CA ILE A 20 4.92 2.21 8.02
C ILE A 20 4.22 2.04 6.66
N VAL A 21 2.89 1.92 6.70
CA VAL A 21 1.98 2.14 5.57
C VAL A 21 1.44 3.56 5.67
N TYR A 22 1.77 4.42 4.70
CA TYR A 22 1.10 5.70 4.55
C TYR A 22 -0.13 5.53 3.65
N ILE A 23 -1.29 6.02 4.08
CA ILE A 23 -2.54 5.91 3.32
C ILE A 23 -3.09 7.28 2.97
N GLY A 24 -3.53 7.42 1.71
CA GLY A 24 -4.17 8.62 1.18
C GLY A 24 -5.18 8.28 0.08
N GLY A 25 -5.50 9.24 -0.77
CA GLY A 25 -6.56 9.17 -1.78
C GLY A 25 -7.86 9.82 -1.33
N LEU A 26 -8.82 9.92 -2.24
CA LEU A 26 -10.08 10.63 -2.03
C LEU A 26 -11.23 9.75 -1.53
N TYR A 27 -11.11 8.41 -1.64
CA TYR A 27 -12.21 7.53 -1.22
C TYR A 27 -12.20 7.26 0.30
N VAL A 28 -12.88 8.09 1.08
CA VAL A 28 -12.86 8.05 2.55
C VAL A 28 -13.27 6.67 3.10
N SER A 29 -14.44 6.14 2.71
CA SER A 29 -14.94 4.86 3.25
C SER A 29 -13.98 3.69 3.03
N LEU A 30 -13.35 3.61 1.84
CA LEU A 30 -12.37 2.56 1.56
C LEU A 30 -11.05 2.77 2.30
N LYS A 31 -10.59 4.03 2.46
CA LYS A 31 -9.41 4.33 3.30
C LYS A 31 -9.61 3.85 4.73
N ASP A 32 -10.77 4.09 5.31
CA ASP A 32 -11.04 3.75 6.71
C ASP A 32 -11.15 2.22 6.90
N ALA A 33 -11.78 1.52 5.95
CA ALA A 33 -11.80 0.06 5.94
C ALA A 33 -10.38 -0.54 5.83
N LEU A 34 -9.55 -0.04 4.91
CA LEU A 34 -8.16 -0.49 4.75
C LEU A 34 -7.30 -0.17 5.98
N LYS A 35 -7.45 1.02 6.58
CA LYS A 35 -6.77 1.35 7.85
C LYS A 35 -7.11 0.35 8.95
N GLN A 36 -8.39 0.01 9.09
CA GLN A 36 -8.85 -0.92 10.11
C GLN A 36 -8.25 -2.31 9.87
N GLN A 37 -8.32 -2.84 8.65
CA GLN A 37 -7.77 -4.16 8.33
C GLN A 37 -6.25 -4.21 8.51
N LEU A 38 -5.50 -3.25 7.94
CA LEU A 38 -4.06 -3.18 8.12
C LEU A 38 -3.65 -3.09 9.60
N THR A 39 -4.39 -2.33 10.41
CA THR A 39 -4.13 -2.25 11.86
C THR A 39 -4.43 -3.56 12.58
N ARG A 40 -5.53 -4.25 12.23
CA ARG A 40 -5.87 -5.59 12.76
C ARG A 40 -4.79 -6.62 12.44
N HIS A 41 -4.17 -6.51 11.27
CA HIS A 41 -3.02 -7.31 10.86
C HIS A 41 -1.69 -6.73 11.36
N HIS A 42 -1.69 -5.93 12.44
CA HIS A 42 -0.54 -5.37 13.14
C HIS A 42 0.43 -4.54 12.28
N PHE A 43 -0.06 -3.85 11.24
CA PHE A 43 0.72 -2.83 10.54
C PHE A 43 0.55 -1.46 11.20
N VAL A 44 1.64 -0.68 11.22
CA VAL A 44 1.56 0.74 11.61
C VAL A 44 1.08 1.54 10.40
N VAL A 45 -0.14 2.07 10.50
CA VAL A 45 -0.76 2.88 9.44
C VAL A 45 -0.78 4.35 9.85
N LYS A 46 -0.42 5.24 8.94
CA LYS A 46 -0.48 6.70 9.13
C LYS A 46 -1.13 7.37 7.94
N ASN A 47 -1.78 8.51 8.17
CA ASN A 47 -2.17 9.38 7.05
C ASN A 47 -0.92 9.78 6.29
N ALA A 48 -0.98 9.69 4.96
CA ALA A 48 0.11 10.14 4.11
C ALA A 48 0.30 11.66 4.24
N PRO A 49 1.55 12.16 4.23
CA PRO A 49 1.78 13.60 4.10
C PRO A 49 1.31 14.08 2.72
N SER A 50 1.00 15.37 2.60
CA SER A 50 0.38 15.97 1.40
C SER A 50 1.13 15.66 0.09
N TYR A 51 2.46 15.56 0.12
CA TYR A 51 3.29 15.26 -1.05
C TYR A 51 3.31 13.77 -1.46
N LEU A 52 2.73 12.87 -0.66
CA LEU A 52 2.64 11.42 -0.91
C LEU A 52 1.19 10.90 -0.95
N GLY A 53 0.21 11.74 -0.59
CA GLY A 53 -1.13 11.26 -0.28
C GLY A 53 -2.00 10.89 -1.48
N GLY A 54 -1.65 11.27 -2.70
CA GLY A 54 -2.48 10.97 -3.87
C GLY A 54 -3.92 11.50 -3.77
N ASP A 55 -4.14 12.53 -2.96
CA ASP A 55 -5.42 13.16 -2.63
C ASP A 55 -5.78 14.31 -3.58
N LEU A 56 -4.89 14.67 -4.50
CA LEU A 56 -5.20 15.60 -5.58
C LEU A 56 -6.16 14.94 -6.60
N LYS A 57 -7.24 15.64 -6.99
CA LYS A 57 -8.17 15.18 -8.04
C LYS A 57 -7.48 14.85 -9.37
N LYS A 58 -6.36 15.53 -9.66
CA LYS A 58 -5.54 15.32 -10.87
C LYS A 58 -4.61 14.10 -10.77
N ASN A 59 -4.43 13.50 -9.59
CA ASN A 59 -3.66 12.27 -9.46
C ASN A 59 -4.36 11.15 -10.25
N PHE A 60 -3.58 10.33 -10.98
CA PHE A 60 -4.10 9.28 -11.85
C PHE A 60 -5.07 8.33 -11.13
N ILE A 61 -4.89 8.09 -9.82
CA ILE A 61 -5.75 7.21 -9.05
C ILE A 61 -7.18 7.75 -8.87
N ASN A 62 -7.38 9.06 -9.05
CA ASN A 62 -8.67 9.74 -8.87
C ASN A 62 -9.35 10.18 -10.18
N ARG A 63 -8.58 10.27 -11.29
CA ARG A 63 -9.03 10.88 -12.56
C ARG A 63 -10.22 10.17 -13.19
N ASP A 64 -10.18 8.84 -13.24
CA ASP A 64 -11.16 8.05 -14.02
C ASP A 64 -12.22 7.37 -13.15
N LEU A 65 -12.18 7.61 -11.82
CA LEU A 65 -12.95 6.83 -10.83
C LEU A 65 -13.87 7.70 -9.96
N LYS A 66 -14.27 8.89 -10.43
CA LYS A 66 -15.12 9.82 -9.67
C LYS A 66 -14.58 10.08 -8.25
N SER A 67 -13.27 10.27 -8.11
CA SER A 67 -12.59 10.44 -6.80
C SER A 67 -12.64 9.23 -5.86
N LYS A 68 -12.86 8.01 -6.38
CA LYS A 68 -12.86 6.76 -5.61
C LYS A 68 -11.49 6.06 -5.63
N GLY A 69 -10.40 6.82 -5.51
CA GLY A 69 -9.04 6.31 -5.42
C GLY A 69 -8.54 6.23 -3.98
N VAL A 70 -7.77 5.19 -3.67
CA VAL A 70 -6.96 5.05 -2.45
C VAL A 70 -5.51 4.79 -2.85
N GLN A 71 -4.56 5.41 -2.15
CA GLN A 71 -3.13 5.21 -2.37
C GLN A 71 -2.48 4.69 -1.09
N LEU A 72 -1.73 3.59 -1.22
CA LEU A 72 -0.89 3.01 -0.18
C LEU A 72 0.58 3.23 -0.53
N GLU A 73 1.33 3.81 0.39
CA GLU A 73 2.73 4.15 0.26
C GLU A 73 3.55 3.33 1.27
N LEU A 74 4.24 2.30 0.79
CA LEU A 74 4.96 1.35 1.62
C LEU A 74 6.42 1.79 1.79
N THR A 75 6.79 2.14 3.02
CA THR A 75 8.17 2.49 3.36
C THR A 75 9.18 1.41 2.94
N THR A 76 10.42 1.81 2.62
CA THR A 76 11.50 0.87 2.27
C THR A 76 11.69 -0.20 3.34
N ALA A 77 11.69 0.17 4.62
CA ALA A 77 11.79 -0.79 5.73
C ALA A 77 10.64 -1.82 5.73
N LEU A 78 9.40 -1.39 5.51
CA LEU A 78 8.26 -2.32 5.39
C LEU A 78 8.45 -3.26 4.20
N ARG A 79 8.76 -2.72 3.02
CA ARG A 79 8.94 -3.54 1.81
C ARG A 79 10.07 -4.55 1.97
N LYS A 80 11.18 -4.18 2.61
CA LYS A 80 12.28 -5.10 2.94
C LYS A 80 11.81 -6.26 3.81
N SER A 81 11.06 -5.98 4.88
CA SER A 81 10.58 -7.00 5.82
C SER A 81 9.64 -8.06 5.20
N MET A 82 9.11 -7.79 4.00
CA MET A 82 8.32 -8.75 3.23
C MET A 82 9.15 -9.84 2.55
N PHE A 83 10.48 -9.75 2.58
CA PHE A 83 11.38 -10.72 1.94
C PHE A 83 12.40 -11.29 2.94
N VAL A 84 12.77 -12.55 2.74
CA VAL A 84 13.81 -13.23 3.52
C VAL A 84 15.11 -12.45 3.42
N ASN A 85 15.80 -12.30 4.56
CA ASN A 85 17.03 -11.51 4.70
C ASN A 85 16.90 -10.06 4.20
N GLU A 86 15.68 -9.51 4.18
CA GLU A 86 15.40 -8.15 3.69
C GLU A 86 15.86 -7.88 2.24
N ASN A 87 16.01 -8.94 1.45
CA ASN A 87 16.59 -8.87 0.12
C ASN A 87 15.54 -8.39 -0.91
N LEU A 88 15.66 -7.12 -1.32
CA LEU A 88 14.80 -6.50 -2.34
C LEU A 88 15.31 -6.65 -3.78
N SER A 89 16.36 -7.45 -4.02
CA SER A 89 16.84 -7.73 -5.37
C SER A 89 15.71 -8.24 -6.25
N HIS A 90 15.83 -7.98 -7.56
CA HIS A 90 14.83 -8.42 -8.53
C HIS A 90 14.62 -9.95 -8.50
N GLN A 91 15.70 -10.71 -8.34
CA GLN A 91 15.67 -12.18 -8.22
C GLN A 91 14.92 -12.62 -6.96
N SER A 92 15.27 -12.05 -5.79
CA SER A 92 14.59 -12.36 -4.51
C SER A 92 13.08 -12.13 -4.60
N ARG A 93 12.65 -11.02 -5.19
CA ARG A 93 11.22 -10.67 -5.27
C ARG A 93 10.39 -11.62 -6.14
N LYS A 94 11.00 -12.25 -7.16
CA LYS A 94 10.32 -13.20 -8.05
C LYS A 94 10.18 -14.59 -7.44
N ASP A 95 11.06 -14.93 -6.50
CA ASP A 95 11.05 -16.21 -5.83
C ASP A 95 10.10 -16.19 -4.64
N LYS A 96 8.99 -16.92 -4.75
CA LYS A 96 7.97 -17.01 -3.69
C LYS A 96 8.51 -17.64 -2.40
N SER A 97 9.54 -18.48 -2.48
CA SER A 97 10.17 -19.04 -1.27
C SER A 97 10.88 -17.96 -0.44
N ASN A 98 11.26 -16.84 -1.06
CA ASN A 98 11.83 -15.69 -0.39
C ASN A 98 10.79 -14.71 0.15
N TRP A 99 9.49 -14.97 -0.03
CA TRP A 99 8.46 -14.13 0.57
C TRP A 99 8.36 -14.45 2.06
N SER A 100 8.62 -13.45 2.90
CA SER A 100 8.55 -13.59 4.35
C SER A 100 7.13 -14.01 4.74
N SER A 101 7.00 -15.25 5.23
CA SER A 101 5.70 -15.85 5.58
C SER A 101 4.85 -14.98 6.53
N PRO A 102 5.37 -14.37 7.62
CA PRO A 102 4.48 -13.56 8.44
C PRO A 102 4.13 -12.23 7.78
N VAL A 103 5.05 -11.53 7.10
CA VAL A 103 4.79 -10.13 6.71
C VAL A 103 4.12 -10.00 5.34
N MET A 104 4.61 -10.73 4.32
CA MET A 104 4.05 -10.64 2.96
C MET A 104 2.59 -11.06 2.95
N TYR A 105 2.29 -12.22 3.55
CA TYR A 105 0.96 -12.80 3.53
C TYR A 105 0.00 -12.03 4.45
N ARG A 106 0.42 -11.59 5.64
CA ARG A 106 -0.43 -10.69 6.46
C ARG A 106 -0.80 -9.41 5.72
N PHE A 107 0.11 -8.84 4.93
CA PHE A 107 -0.19 -7.64 4.15
C PHE A 107 -1.19 -7.96 3.03
N SER A 108 -1.01 -9.08 2.33
CA SER A 108 -1.93 -9.56 1.30
C SER A 108 -3.33 -9.80 1.87
N ASP A 109 -3.44 -10.47 3.02
CA ASP A 109 -4.71 -10.75 3.68
C ASP A 109 -5.41 -9.47 4.16
N ALA A 110 -4.64 -8.49 4.64
CA ALA A 110 -5.18 -7.23 5.13
C ALA A 110 -5.80 -6.34 4.04
N ILE A 111 -5.53 -6.62 2.76
CA ILE A 111 -6.03 -5.82 1.63
C ILE A 111 -6.91 -6.64 0.66
N HIS A 112 -7.21 -7.90 1.00
CA HIS A 112 -8.11 -8.77 0.26
C HIS A 112 -9.58 -8.41 0.53
#